data_AF-A0A2H0LF88-F1
#
_entry.id   AF-A0A2H0LF88-F1
#
_cell.length_a   1.000
_cell.length_b   1.000
_cell.length_c   1.000
_cell.angle_alpha   90.00
_cell.angle_beta   90.00
_cell.angle_gamma   90.00
#
_symmetry.space_group_name_H-M   'P 1'
#
loop_
_entity.id
_entity.type
_entity.pdbx_description
1 polymer ?
#
loop_
_entity_poly.entity_id
_entity_poly.type
_entity_poly.pdbx_seq_one_letter_code
_entity_poly.pdbx_strand_id
1 'polypeptide(L)' 'MKEQREEFLDKNIAFWQPRTSRKLTSEDARLMTERVVDFLTILAEWEAKASPAQLSPGDTHAP' A
#
# COMPACT_ATOMS: atom_id res chain seq x y z
N MET A 1 -7.15 -8.17 -21.70
CA MET A 1 -6.05 -7.77 -20.77
C MET A 1 -5.63 -6.31 -20.93
N LYS A 2 -5.40 -5.79 -22.15
CA LYS A 2 -5.02 -4.38 -22.36
C LYS A 2 -6.13 -3.40 -21.94
N GLU A 3 -7.37 -3.64 -22.38
CA GLU A 3 -8.54 -2.83 -22.00
C GLU A 3 -8.79 -2.82 -20.48
N GLN A 4 -8.69 -3.97 -19.81
CA GLN A 4 -8.84 -4.06 -18.35
C GLN A 4 -7.79 -3.24 -17.60
N ARG A 5 -6.55 -3.16 -18.12
CA ARG A 5 -5.49 -2.35 -17.55
C ARG A 5 -5.79 -0.86 -17.73
N GLU A 6 -6.22 -0.46 -18.92
CA GLU A 6 -6.59 0.93 -19.21
C GLU A 6 -7.77 1.38 -18.33
N GLU A 7 -8.81 0.55 -18.22
CA GLU A 7 -9.95 0.80 -17.34
C GLU A 7 -9.53 0.94 -15.87
N PHE A 8 -8.58 0.14 -15.41
CA PHE A 8 -8.02 0.26 -14.07
C PHE A 8 -7.29 1.60 -13.87
N LEU A 9 -6.46 2.01 -14.83
CA LEU A 9 -5.74 3.28 -14.77
C LEU A 9 -6.71 4.47 -14.78
N ASP A 10 -7.76 4.42 -15.59
CA ASP A 10 -8.79 5.47 -15.64
C ASP A 10 -9.53 5.61 -14.32
N LYS A 11 -9.90 4.48 -13.68
CA LYS A 11 -10.50 4.49 -12.33
C LYS A 11 -9.54 5.07 -11.30
N ASN A 12 -8.26 4.75 -11.40
CA ASN A 12 -7.22 5.26 -10.50
C ASN A 12 -7.07 6.79 -10.66
N ILE A 13 -7.01 7.30 -11.89
CA ILE A 13 -7.02 8.74 -12.18
C ILE A 13 -8.28 9.39 -11.63
N ALA A 14 -9.47 8.84 -11.91
CA ALA A 14 -10.74 9.40 -11.44
C ALA A 14 -10.81 9.48 -9.91
N PHE A 15 -10.23 8.49 -9.23
CA PHE A 15 -10.13 8.49 -7.77
C PHE A 15 -9.19 9.59 -7.26
N TRP A 16 -8.00 9.74 -7.81
CA TRP A 16 -6.99 10.66 -7.26
C TRP A 16 -7.06 12.10 -7.78
N GLN A 17 -7.58 12.31 -8.99
CA GLN A 17 -7.63 13.62 -9.63
C GLN A 17 -8.29 14.71 -8.76
N PRO A 18 -9.38 14.47 -8.01
CA PRO A 18 -9.99 15.50 -7.15
C PRO A 18 -9.10 15.98 -6.00
N ARG A 19 -8.03 15.25 -5.65
CA ARG A 19 -7.13 15.56 -4.52
C ARG A 19 -5.92 16.40 -4.92
N THR A 20 -5.79 16.73 -6.21
CA THR A 20 -4.66 17.51 -6.70
C THR A 20 -5.10 18.44 -7.83
N SER A 21 -4.53 19.64 -7.88
CA SER A 21 -4.72 20.57 -8.99
C SER A 21 -3.93 20.18 -10.23
N ARG A 22 -2.94 19.27 -10.11
CA ARG A 22 -2.17 18.75 -11.24
C ARG A 22 -3.01 17.74 -12.03
N LYS A 23 -3.09 17.90 -13.35
CA LYS A 23 -3.70 16.89 -14.22
C LYS A 23 -2.87 15.60 -14.18
N LEU A 24 -3.50 14.49 -13.79
CA LEU A 24 -2.88 13.17 -13.73
C LEU A 24 -2.93 12.50 -15.10
N THR A 25 -1.87 11.78 -15.42
CA THR A 25 -1.71 10.98 -16.63
C THR A 25 -1.84 9.49 -16.31
N SER A 26 -1.95 8.64 -17.33
CA SER A 26 -1.93 7.18 -17.15
C SER A 26 -0.62 6.69 -16.53
N GLU A 27 0.51 7.36 -16.80
CA GLU A 27 1.78 7.01 -16.16
C GLU A 27 1.81 7.42 -14.69
N ASP A 28 1.21 8.56 -14.33
CA ASP A 28 1.03 8.92 -12.93
C ASP A 28 0.21 7.85 -12.19
N ALA A 29 -0.89 7.39 -12.78
CA ALA A 29 -1.73 6.34 -12.19
C ALA A 29 -0.98 5.00 -12.05
N ARG A 30 -0.13 4.67 -13.01
CA ARG A 30 0.73 3.48 -12.94
C ARG A 30 1.69 3.59 -11.75
N LEU A 31 2.42 4.71 -11.66
CA LEU A 31 3.36 4.97 -10.58
C LEU A 31 2.66 5.01 -9.22
N MET A 32 1.49 5.64 -9.11
CA MET A 32 0.72 5.68 -7.87
C MET A 32 0.33 4.27 -7.41
N THR A 33 -0.09 3.41 -8.33
CA THR A 33 -0.39 2.01 -8.02
C THR A 33 0.83 1.29 -7.46
N GLU A 34 1.97 1.41 -8.13
CA GLU A 34 3.25 0.83 -7.71
C GLU A 34 3.64 1.30 -6.30
N ARG A 35 3.59 2.61 -6.05
CA ARG A 35 3.94 3.20 -4.75
C ARG A 35 3.00 2.81 -3.63
N VAL A 36 1.70 2.68 -3.90
CA VAL A 36 0.72 2.21 -2.91
C VAL A 36 1.01 0.75 -2.54
N VAL A 37 1.32 -0.10 -3.52
CA VAL A 37 1.67 -1.51 -3.28
C VAL A 37 2.98 -1.61 -2.47
N ASP A 38 4.01 -0.86 -2.82
CA ASP A 38 5.27 -0.82 -2.08
C ASP A 38 5.05 -0.39 -0.61
N PHE A 39 4.26 0.65 -0.40
CA PHE A 39 3.95 1.14 0.94
C PHE A 39 3.21 0.08 1.78
N LEU A 40 2.19 -0.57 1.20
CA LEU A 40 1.46 -1.64 1.88
C LEU A 40 2.35 -2.86 2.16
N THR A 41 3.31 -3.15 1.28
CA THR A 41 4.30 -4.22 1.49
C THR A 41 5.15 -3.95 2.72
N ILE A 42 5.63 -2.70 2.89
CA ILE A 42 6.38 -2.30 4.09
C ILE A 42 5.54 -2.48 5.36
N LEU A 43 4.26 -2.07 5.33
CA LEU A 43 3.36 -2.26 6.48
C LEU A 43 3.15 -3.74 6.81
N ALA A 44 2.98 -4.59 5.79
CA ALA A 44 2.84 -6.03 5.98
C ALA A 44 4.11 -6.67 6.56
N GLU A 45 5.29 -6.22 6.16
CA GLU A 45 6.56 -6.65 6.75
C GLU A 45 6.67 -6.27 8.22
N TRP A 46 6.23 -5.07 8.60
CA TRP A 46 6.23 -4.63 9.99
C TRP A 46 5.26 -5.44 10.84
N GLU A 47 4.06 -5.73 10.32
CA GLU A 47 3.09 -6.60 10.99
C GLU A 47 3.67 -8.02 11.20
N ALA A 48 4.29 -8.59 10.17
CA ALA A 48 4.93 -9.91 10.27
C ALA A 48 6.05 -9.94 11.32
N LYS A 49 6.83 -8.85 11.43
CA LYS A 49 7.90 -8.70 12.44
C LYS A 49 7.37 -8.40 13.85
N ALA A 50 6.22 -7.73 13.95
CA ALA A 50 5.55 -7.42 15.22
C ALA A 50 4.79 -8.62 15.80
N SER A 51 4.58 -9.68 15.00
CA SER A 51 3.89 -10.88 15.44
C SER A 51 4.63 -11.52 16.63
N PRO A 52 3.94 -11.79 17.76
CA PRO A 52 4.53 -12.02 19.08
C PRO A 52 5.24 -13.37 19.26
N ALA A 53 5.72 -14.02 18.19
CA ALA A 53 6.57 -15.20 18.28
C ALA A 53 7.93 -14.93 18.98
N GLN A 54 8.24 -13.66 19.31
CA GLN A 54 9.39 -13.26 20.12
C GLN A 54 9.04 -12.65 21.49
N LEU A 55 7.76 -12.52 21.87
CA LEU A 55 7.41 -12.29 23.27
C LEU A 55 7.40 -13.64 23.98
N SER A 56 8.61 -14.12 24.29
CA SER A 56 8.80 -15.27 25.16
C SER A 56 8.06 -15.02 26.48
N PRO A 57 7.26 -15.97 26.99
CA PRO A 57 6.63 -15.86 28.30
C PRO A 57 7.71 -16.06 29.37
N GLY A 58 8.56 -15.04 29.55
CA GLY A 58 9.68 -15.04 30.50
C GLY A 58 9.62 -13.91 31.52
N ASP A 59 8.92 -12.82 31.22
CA ASP A 59 8.85 -11.64 32.10
C ASP A 59 7.70 -11.71 33.13
N THR A 60 7.32 -12.92 33.54
CA THR A 60 6.50 -13.12 34.73
C THR A 60 7.29 -13.90 35.77
N HIS A 61 8.22 -13.19 36.42
CA HIS A 61 8.47 -13.45 37.83
C HIS A 61 8.37 -12.13 38.59
N ALA A 62 7.17 -11.87 39.11
CA ALA A 62 6.97 -11.08 40.31
C ALA A 62 7.18 -12.00 41.54
N PRO A 63 7.34 -11.49 42.78
CA PRO A 63 7.54 -10.11 43.23
C PRO A 63 8.98 -9.81 43.70
#